data_AF-A0A376MMQ8-F1
#
_entry.id   AF-A0A376MMQ8-F1
#
_cell.length_a   1.000
_cell.length_b   1.000
_cell.length_c   1.000
_cell.angle_alpha   90.00
_cell.angle_beta   90.00
_cell.angle_gamma   90.00
#
_symmetry.space_group_name_H-M   'P 1'
#
loop_
_entity.id
_entity.type
_entity.pdbx_description
1 polymer ?
#
loop_
_entity_poly.entity_id
_entity_poly.type
_entity_poly.pdbx_seq_one_letter_code
_entity_poly.pdbx_strand_id
1 'polypeptide(L)'
;MTRKQATIAVRSGLNDDEQYGCVVPPIHLSSTITLPDLMNRARMITRVVATQRAMWFSVRWQKLEGGAGAVLTNTGMSAIHLVTTVFLKPGDLLVAPHDCYGGSYRLFDSLAKRGCYRVLFVDQGDEQALRAALAEKPNWYW
;
A
#
# COMPACT_ATOMS: atom_id res chain seq x y z
N MET A 1 23.69 -13.02 -4.48
CA MET A 1 23.00 -13.66 -5.62
C MET A 1 21.53 -13.28 -5.59
N THR A 2 21.06 -12.55 -6.60
CA THR A 2 19.64 -12.19 -6.75
C THR A 2 18.85 -13.43 -7.15
N ARG A 3 17.83 -13.80 -6.34
CA ARG A 3 16.96 -14.95 -6.67
C ARG A 3 16.04 -14.60 -7.85
N LYS A 4 15.67 -15.59 -8.66
CA LYS A 4 14.66 -15.41 -9.70
C LYS A 4 13.32 -15.01 -9.07
N GLN A 5 12.52 -14.16 -9.73
CA GLN A 5 11.21 -13.72 -9.23
C GLN A 5 10.28 -14.88 -8.90
N ALA A 6 10.22 -15.91 -9.76
CA ALA A 6 9.44 -17.12 -9.51
C ALA A 6 9.85 -17.82 -8.19
N THR A 7 11.14 -17.83 -7.86
CA THR A 7 11.64 -18.38 -6.59
C THR A 7 11.20 -17.52 -5.40
N ILE A 8 11.19 -16.20 -5.52
CA ILE A 8 10.72 -15.28 -4.46
C ILE A 8 9.22 -15.49 -4.20
N ALA A 9 8.44 -15.59 -5.28
CA ALA A 9 6.99 -15.77 -5.22
C ALA A 9 6.59 -17.05 -4.48
N VAL A 10 7.28 -18.16 -4.73
CA VAL A 10 6.96 -19.45 -4.09
C VAL A 10 7.55 -19.58 -2.69
N ARG A 11 8.78 -19.11 -2.46
CA ARG A 11 9.50 -19.45 -1.20
C ARG A 11 9.13 -18.64 0.03
N SER A 12 8.60 -17.42 -0.11
CA SER A 12 8.48 -16.55 1.08
C SER A 12 7.52 -17.15 2.12
N GLY A 13 7.94 -17.34 3.36
CA GLY A 13 7.13 -17.99 4.40
C GLY A 13 7.16 -19.52 4.39
N LEU A 14 7.73 -20.17 3.36
CA LEU A 14 7.84 -21.64 3.36
C LEU A 14 8.96 -22.09 4.29
N ASN A 15 8.66 -23.06 5.15
CA ASN A 15 9.55 -23.57 6.20
C ASN A 15 10.02 -22.52 7.22
N ASP A 16 9.25 -21.43 7.40
CA ASP A 16 9.55 -20.38 8.38
C ASP A 16 8.73 -20.56 9.69
N ASP A 17 7.96 -21.65 9.82
CA ASP A 17 7.22 -21.97 11.05
C ASP A 17 8.13 -22.69 12.07
N GLU A 18 8.58 -21.93 13.06
CA GLU A 18 9.42 -22.43 14.16
C GLU A 18 8.61 -23.16 15.25
N GLN A 19 7.29 -22.98 15.31
CA GLN A 19 6.47 -23.53 16.40
C GLN A 19 6.10 -24.99 16.17
N TYR A 20 5.67 -25.33 14.96
CA TYR A 20 5.21 -26.69 14.62
C TYR A 20 5.95 -27.30 13.42
N GLY A 21 6.86 -26.57 12.78
CA GLY A 21 7.62 -27.06 11.64
C GLY A 21 6.77 -27.23 10.38
N CYS A 22 5.65 -26.51 10.25
CA CYS A 22 4.80 -26.59 9.07
C CYS A 22 5.54 -26.04 7.83
N VAL A 23 5.59 -26.84 6.76
CA VAL A 23 6.15 -26.41 5.47
C VAL A 23 5.38 -25.21 4.91
N VAL A 24 4.05 -25.27 5.01
CA VAL A 24 3.15 -24.19 4.61
C VAL A 24 2.75 -23.39 5.85
N PRO A 25 2.89 -22.05 5.82
CA PRO A 25 2.33 -21.13 6.79
C PRO A 25 0.94 -21.49 7.33
N PRO A 26 0.77 -21.70 8.65
CA PRO A 26 -0.55 -21.87 9.24
C PRO A 26 -1.41 -20.59 9.14
N ILE A 27 -2.73 -20.77 9.21
CA ILE A 27 -3.69 -19.65 9.20
C ILE A 27 -4.05 -19.28 10.63
N HIS A 28 -3.48 -18.18 11.13
CA HIS A 28 -3.86 -17.61 12.42
C HIS A 28 -5.04 -16.65 12.25
N LEU A 29 -6.21 -17.04 12.76
CA LEU A 29 -7.45 -16.25 12.73
C LEU A 29 -7.68 -15.44 14.02
N SER A 30 -6.75 -15.48 14.97
CA SER A 30 -6.85 -14.69 16.19
C SER A 30 -6.82 -13.19 15.88
N SER A 31 -7.68 -12.42 16.55
CA SER A 31 -7.68 -10.96 16.49
C SER A 31 -6.68 -10.32 17.44
N THR A 32 -6.27 -11.06 18.48
CA THR A 32 -5.44 -10.59 19.58
C THR A 32 -4.26 -11.53 19.79
N ILE A 33 -3.09 -10.97 20.11
CA ILE A 33 -1.85 -11.74 20.33
C ILE A 33 -1.39 -11.51 21.76
N THR A 34 -1.00 -12.60 22.44
CA THR A 34 -0.42 -12.53 23.79
C THR A 34 0.87 -11.72 23.76
N LEU A 35 1.00 -10.77 24.69
CA LEU A 35 2.25 -10.02 24.85
C LEU A 35 3.24 -10.79 25.73
N PRO A 36 4.52 -10.84 25.35
CA PRO A 36 5.55 -11.38 26.22
C PRO A 36 5.82 -10.48 27.43
N ASP A 37 5.54 -9.17 27.34
CA ASP A 37 5.74 -8.20 28.43
C ASP A 37 4.70 -7.06 28.40
N LEU A 38 4.50 -6.39 29.54
CA LEU A 38 3.55 -5.29 29.72
C LEU A 38 3.99 -3.95 29.10
N MET A 39 5.24 -3.84 28.63
CA MET A 39 5.82 -2.62 28.08
C MET A 39 5.54 -2.48 26.57
N ASN A 40 5.29 -3.60 25.87
CA ASN A 40 5.04 -3.64 24.44
C ASN A 40 3.54 -3.64 24.04
N ARG A 41 2.73 -2.78 24.67
CA ARG A 41 1.25 -2.72 24.45
C ARG A 41 0.80 -2.49 23.01
N ALA A 42 1.63 -1.88 22.16
CA ALA A 42 1.29 -1.62 20.76
C ALA A 42 1.10 -2.89 19.92
N ARG A 43 1.50 -4.07 20.42
CA ARG A 43 1.46 -5.33 19.68
C ARG A 43 0.21 -6.21 19.89
N MET A 44 -0.79 -5.70 20.61
CA MET A 44 -1.93 -6.53 21.05
C MET A 44 -2.90 -6.94 19.94
N ILE A 45 -3.05 -6.15 18.88
CA ILE A 45 -4.14 -6.31 17.91
C ILE A 45 -3.57 -6.51 16.50
N THR A 46 -4.12 -7.48 15.77
CA THR A 46 -3.63 -7.85 14.43
C THR A 46 -3.75 -6.76 13.37
N ARG A 47 -4.54 -5.71 13.63
CA ARG A 47 -4.63 -4.51 12.79
C ARG A 47 -3.41 -3.59 12.93
N VAL A 48 -2.74 -3.62 14.07
CA VAL A 48 -1.55 -2.79 14.37
C VAL A 48 -0.28 -3.59 14.13
N VAL A 49 -0.30 -4.87 14.51
CA VAL A 49 0.79 -5.80 14.23
C VAL A 49 0.29 -6.87 13.28
N ALA A 50 0.82 -6.85 12.07
CA ALA A 50 0.54 -7.88 11.08
C ALA A 50 0.70 -9.27 11.70
N THR A 51 -0.29 -10.14 11.49
CA THR A 51 -0.14 -11.58 11.77
C THR A 51 1.09 -12.10 11.04
N GLN A 52 1.68 -13.22 11.50
CA GLN A 52 2.81 -13.83 10.79
C GLN A 52 2.53 -13.99 9.28
N ARG A 53 1.30 -14.39 8.93
CA ARG A 53 0.85 -14.43 7.53
C ARG A 53 0.98 -13.10 6.82
N ALA A 54 0.41 -12.03 7.38
CA ALA A 54 0.52 -10.69 6.79
C ALA A 54 1.99 -10.23 6.67
N MET A 55 2.84 -10.55 7.65
CA MET A 55 4.27 -10.26 7.59
C MET A 55 4.97 -10.98 6.42
N TRP A 56 4.72 -12.28 6.23
CA TRP A 56 5.30 -13.03 5.11
C TRP A 56 4.83 -12.50 3.75
N PHE A 57 3.56 -12.11 3.63
CA PHE A 57 3.04 -11.46 2.42
C PHE A 57 3.72 -10.11 2.18
N SER A 58 3.87 -9.27 3.20
CA SER A 58 4.56 -7.98 3.07
C SER A 58 6.01 -8.15 2.62
N VAL A 59 6.76 -9.06 3.23
CA VAL A 59 8.16 -9.35 2.85
C VAL A 59 8.27 -9.91 1.43
N ARG A 60 7.28 -10.72 0.99
CA ARG A 60 7.24 -11.24 -0.38
C ARG A 60 7.08 -10.10 -1.39
N TRP A 61 6.09 -9.23 -1.18
CA TRP A 61 5.85 -8.08 -2.06
C TRP A 61 7.02 -7.11 -2.06
N GLN A 62 7.60 -6.84 -0.89
CA GLN A 62 8.82 -6.04 -0.77
C GLN A 62 9.94 -6.57 -1.68
N LYS A 63 10.20 -7.89 -1.65
CA LYS A 63 11.25 -8.52 -2.46
C LYS A 63 10.93 -8.55 -3.96
N LEU A 64 9.66 -8.62 -4.34
CA LEU A 64 9.23 -8.65 -5.74
C LEU A 64 9.30 -7.25 -6.37
N GLU A 65 8.84 -6.23 -5.64
CA GLU A 65 8.79 -4.83 -6.09
C GLU A 65 10.10 -4.07 -5.84
N GLY A 66 11.03 -4.64 -5.04
CA GLY A 66 12.29 -3.98 -4.68
C GLY A 66 12.14 -2.81 -3.70
N GLY A 67 10.99 -2.70 -3.01
CA GLY A 67 10.69 -1.62 -2.08
C GLY A 67 11.34 -1.78 -0.69
N ALA A 68 11.23 -0.74 0.13
CA ALA A 68 11.71 -0.75 1.52
C ALA A 68 10.78 -1.53 2.48
N GLY A 69 9.53 -1.77 2.09
CA GLY A 69 8.52 -2.50 2.85
C GLY A 69 7.22 -2.59 2.05
N ALA A 70 6.20 -3.22 2.65
CA ALA A 70 4.87 -3.32 2.05
C ALA A 70 3.77 -3.23 3.10
N VAL A 71 2.74 -2.43 2.81
CA VAL A 71 1.53 -2.27 3.63
C VAL A 71 0.40 -3.04 2.96
N LEU A 72 -0.24 -3.95 3.70
CA LEU A 72 -1.38 -4.70 3.21
C LEU A 72 -2.69 -4.00 3.58
N THR A 73 -3.54 -3.80 2.60
CA THR A 73 -4.91 -3.27 2.77
C THR A 73 -5.94 -4.33 2.41
N ASN A 74 -7.20 -4.09 2.78
CA ASN A 74 -8.32 -4.98 2.44
C ASN A 74 -8.70 -4.94 0.94
N THR A 75 -8.37 -3.85 0.23
CA THR A 75 -8.70 -3.61 -1.18
C THR A 75 -7.69 -2.65 -1.82
N GLY A 76 -7.59 -2.67 -3.15
CA GLY A 76 -6.81 -1.67 -3.91
C GLY A 76 -7.29 -0.23 -3.68
N MET A 77 -8.60 -0.01 -3.63
CA MET A 77 -9.15 1.33 -3.33
C MET A 77 -8.74 1.85 -1.95
N SER A 78 -8.63 0.96 -0.95
CA SER A 78 -8.12 1.36 0.36
C SER A 78 -6.62 1.65 0.37
N ALA A 79 -5.83 1.02 -0.51
CA ALA A 79 -4.43 1.38 -0.69
C ALA A 79 -4.30 2.79 -1.29
N ILE A 80 -5.06 3.07 -2.35
CA ILE A 80 -5.08 4.40 -2.99
C ILE A 80 -5.53 5.47 -1.98
N HIS A 81 -6.64 5.22 -1.28
CA HIS A 81 -7.16 6.15 -0.27
C HIS A 81 -6.18 6.34 0.90
N LEU A 82 -5.49 5.28 1.35
CA LEU A 82 -4.48 5.40 2.39
C LEU A 82 -3.36 6.35 1.96
N VAL A 83 -2.81 6.17 0.75
CA VAL A 83 -1.72 6.99 0.24
C VAL A 83 -2.17 8.45 0.09
N THR A 84 -3.33 8.71 -0.51
CA THR A 84 -3.79 10.09 -0.69
C THR A 84 -4.08 10.79 0.64
N THR A 85 -4.70 10.11 1.60
CA THR A 85 -5.01 10.71 2.92
C THR A 85 -3.79 10.91 3.80
N VAL A 86 -2.76 10.07 3.67
CA VAL A 86 -1.54 10.20 4.49
C VAL A 86 -0.63 11.31 3.97
N PHE A 87 -0.51 11.45 2.65
CA PHE A 87 0.48 12.35 2.05
C PHE A 87 -0.07 13.69 1.56
N LEU A 88 -1.35 13.78 1.21
CA LEU A 88 -1.97 15.02 0.73
C LEU A 88 -2.68 15.77 1.84
N LYS A 89 -2.63 17.09 1.75
CA LYS A 89 -3.30 18.04 2.65
C LYS A 89 -4.22 18.97 1.86
N PRO A 90 -5.17 19.64 2.53
CA PRO A 90 -5.99 20.67 1.89
C PRO A 90 -5.12 21.72 1.21
N GLY A 91 -5.38 21.96 -0.08
CA GLY A 91 -4.60 22.87 -0.93
C GLY A 91 -3.55 22.20 -1.81
N ASP A 92 -3.07 20.99 -1.47
CA ASP A 92 -2.11 20.25 -2.27
C ASP A 92 -2.70 19.88 -3.65
N LEU A 93 -1.86 19.83 -4.68
CA LEU A 93 -2.27 19.47 -6.03
C LEU A 93 -1.86 18.04 -6.37
N LEU A 94 -2.85 17.20 -6.68
CA LEU A 94 -2.72 15.87 -7.26
C LEU A 94 -2.98 15.94 -8.77
N VAL A 95 -2.01 15.54 -9.59
CA VAL A 95 -2.21 15.33 -11.03
C VAL A 95 -2.48 13.85 -11.26
N ALA A 96 -3.55 13.51 -11.97
CA ALA A 96 -3.96 12.14 -12.26
C ALA A 96 -4.32 11.93 -13.74
N PRO A 97 -4.23 10.71 -14.28
CA PRO A 97 -4.61 10.43 -15.66
C PRO A 97 -6.12 10.58 -15.84
N HIS A 98 -6.55 11.21 -16.92
CA HIS A 98 -7.97 11.33 -17.25
C HIS A 98 -8.66 9.98 -17.51
N ASP A 99 -7.89 8.98 -17.96
CA ASP A 99 -8.30 7.62 -18.30
C ASP A 99 -7.98 6.61 -17.18
N CYS A 100 -7.69 7.08 -15.97
CA CYS A 100 -7.42 6.20 -14.83
C CYS A 100 -8.64 5.31 -14.49
N TYR A 101 -8.39 4.23 -13.72
CA TYR A 101 -9.45 3.35 -13.24
C TYR A 101 -10.61 4.16 -12.62
N GLY A 102 -11.84 3.91 -13.07
CA GLY A 102 -12.99 4.75 -12.70
C GLY A 102 -13.29 4.80 -11.19
N GLY A 103 -12.86 3.82 -10.40
CA GLY A 103 -12.87 3.90 -8.94
C GLY A 103 -11.92 4.97 -8.40
N SER A 104 -10.70 5.04 -8.94
CA SER A 104 -9.70 6.05 -8.59
C SER A 104 -10.17 7.45 -8.96
N TYR A 105 -10.70 7.62 -10.18
CA TYR A 105 -11.28 8.90 -10.63
C TYR A 105 -12.33 9.42 -9.64
N ARG A 106 -13.34 8.59 -9.33
CA ARG A 106 -14.42 8.97 -8.42
C ARG A 106 -13.93 9.24 -7.00
N LEU A 107 -12.94 8.47 -6.52
CA LEU A 107 -12.33 8.72 -5.22
C LEU A 107 -11.64 10.09 -5.18
N PHE A 108 -10.79 10.37 -6.16
CA PHE A 108 -10.03 11.62 -6.19
C PHE A 108 -10.93 12.84 -6.35
N ASP A 109 -11.90 12.79 -7.26
CA ASP A 109 -12.89 13.85 -7.46
C ASP A 109 -13.74 14.07 -6.20
N SER A 110 -14.20 12.99 -5.55
CA SER A 110 -15.00 13.09 -4.33
C SER A 110 -14.21 13.71 -3.16
N LEU A 111 -12.95 13.31 -2.97
CA LEU A 111 -12.09 13.89 -1.93
C LEU A 111 -11.74 15.34 -2.23
N ALA A 112 -11.51 15.69 -3.49
CA ALA A 112 -11.23 17.06 -3.90
C ALA A 112 -12.44 17.98 -3.67
N LYS A 113 -13.66 17.53 -4.02
CA LYS A 113 -14.92 18.26 -3.74
C LYS A 113 -15.16 18.49 -2.25
N ARG A 114 -14.62 17.62 -1.39
CA ARG A 114 -14.67 17.77 0.08
C ARG A 114 -13.56 18.68 0.62
N GLY A 115 -12.70 19.22 -0.23
CA GLY A 115 -11.61 20.11 0.16
C GLY A 115 -10.41 19.38 0.77
N CYS A 116 -10.29 18.05 0.61
CA CYS A 116 -9.15 17.30 1.12
C CYS A 116 -7.85 17.66 0.39
N TYR A 117 -7.93 18.00 -0.90
CA TYR A 117 -6.85 18.46 -1.78
C TYR A 117 -7.46 18.96 -3.10
N ARG A 118 -6.64 19.46 -4.04
CA ARG A 118 -7.02 19.73 -5.43
C ARG A 118 -6.62 18.56 -6.32
N VAL A 119 -7.43 18.26 -7.33
CA VAL A 119 -7.10 17.26 -8.36
C VAL A 119 -7.18 17.88 -9.74
N LEU A 120 -6.22 17.56 -10.60
CA LEU A 120 -6.21 17.88 -12.02
C LEU A 120 -6.12 16.58 -12.82
N PHE A 121 -7.15 16.31 -13.61
CA PHE A 121 -7.16 15.17 -14.53
C PHE A 121 -6.60 15.61 -15.89
N VAL A 122 -5.60 14.87 -16.39
CA VAL A 122 -4.84 15.25 -17.58
C VAL A 122 -4.71 14.04 -18.51
N ASP A 123 -4.72 14.30 -19.82
CA ASP A 123 -4.21 13.34 -20.78
C ASP A 123 -2.69 13.27 -20.68
N GLN A 124 -2.18 12.26 -19.97
CA GLN A 124 -0.75 12.06 -19.78
C GLN A 124 -0.05 11.58 -21.07
N GLY A 125 -0.80 11.23 -22.12
CA GLY A 125 -0.26 10.99 -23.47
C GLY A 125 -0.04 12.28 -24.28
N ASP A 126 -0.71 13.37 -23.92
CA ASP A 126 -0.47 14.70 -24.49
C ASP A 126 0.64 15.41 -23.72
N GLU A 127 1.81 15.49 -24.35
CA GLU A 127 2.99 16.11 -23.75
C GLU A 127 2.78 17.60 -23.40
N GLN A 128 1.97 18.34 -24.16
CA GLN A 128 1.71 19.75 -23.88
C GLN A 128 0.82 19.89 -22.65
N ALA A 129 -0.25 19.11 -22.57
CA ALA A 129 -1.15 19.08 -21.42
C ALA A 129 -0.41 18.64 -20.14
N LEU A 130 0.42 17.60 -20.24
CA LEU A 130 1.23 17.11 -19.13
C LEU A 130 2.26 18.15 -18.66
N ARG A 131 2.98 18.81 -19.58
CA ARG A 131 3.94 19.88 -19.22
C ARG A 131 3.23 21.05 -18.54
N ALA A 132 2.06 21.45 -19.01
CA ALA A 132 1.27 22.51 -18.38
C ALA A 132 0.86 22.13 -16.95
N ALA A 133 0.41 20.89 -16.73
CA ALA A 133 0.05 20.39 -15.41
C ALA A 133 1.24 20.32 -14.45
N LEU A 134 2.40 19.85 -14.92
CA LEU A 134 3.62 19.81 -14.10
C LEU A 134 4.18 21.20 -13.79
N ALA A 135 3.91 22.20 -14.63
CA ALA A 135 4.29 23.59 -14.38
C ALA A 135 3.54 24.21 -13.17
N GLU A 136 2.37 23.66 -12.79
CA GLU A 136 1.68 24.02 -11.53
C GLU A 136 2.41 23.50 -10.28
N LYS A 137 3.50 22.75 -10.44
CA LYS A 137 4.31 22.15 -9.35
C LYS A 137 3.44 21.29 -8.42
N PRO A 138 2.84 20.21 -8.94
CA PRO A 138 1.98 19.35 -8.13
C PRO A 138 2.76 18.71 -6.98
N ASN A 139 2.08 18.55 -5.85
CA ASN A 139 2.61 17.81 -4.70
C ASN A 139 2.67 16.31 -4.99
N TRP A 140 1.80 15.82 -5.87
CA TRP A 140 1.73 14.42 -6.23
C TRP A 140 1.36 14.22 -7.69
N TYR A 141 2.04 13.29 -8.34
CA TYR A 141 1.76 12.83 -9.69
C TYR A 141 1.39 11.35 -9.63
N TRP A 142 0.18 11.03 -10.11
CA TRP A 142 -0.39 9.69 -10.11
C TRP A 142 -0.18 8.99 -11.45
#